data_AF-A0A545TYN3-F1
#
_entry.id   AF-A0A545TYN3-F1
#
_cell.length_a   1.000
_cell.length_b   1.000
_cell.length_c   1.000
_cell.angle_alpha   90.00
_cell.angle_beta   90.00
_cell.angle_gamma   90.00
#
_symmetry.space_group_name_H-M   'P 1'
#
loop_
_entity.id
_entity.type
_entity.pdbx_description
1 polymer ?
#
loop_
_entity_poly.entity_id
_entity_poly.type
_entity_poly.pdbx_seq_one_letter_code
_entity_poly.pdbx_strand_id
1 'polypeptide(L)'
;MDSFPRLHLSSRLLTQSCVLAAGGGLVGASWGTLMSRAEARDLSEKIVTYLSGTIEQSPSQYLGLSIEDLFLACNPEPESLPAEQLRSVLQFWSRLPKVDGVPDIVKITPEDVRSALGYLILIDIDEENEDFRYALYGSRIAAVSGFDMTGRGVWELESTTTIQTFFAACYIAAQRLRCPVYTIHEAPPAITVSHWHRLILPLGLKGEIKRFLVCNLPIFKGEVR
;
A
#
# COMPACT_ATOMS: atom_id res chain seq x y z
N MET A 1 20.94 5.45 53.82
CA MET A 1 20.86 4.26 52.95
C MET A 1 19.61 4.38 52.10
N ASP A 2 19.38 5.53 51.48
CA ASP A 2 20.02 6.05 50.24
C ASP A 2 19.26 5.50 49.03
N SER A 3 18.22 6.19 48.54
CA SER A 3 18.25 7.42 47.71
C SER A 3 18.83 7.15 46.31
N PHE A 4 17.95 6.99 45.33
CA PHE A 4 18.25 7.20 43.91
C PHE A 4 17.49 8.45 43.41
N PRO A 5 18.08 9.27 42.51
CA PRO A 5 17.77 10.69 42.46
C PRO A 5 16.76 11.09 41.38
N ARG A 6 15.98 12.13 41.70
CA ARG A 6 15.30 13.03 40.76
C ARG A 6 16.29 14.10 40.27
N LEU A 7 16.34 14.36 38.96
CA LEU A 7 16.85 15.61 38.37
C LEU A 7 15.94 15.95 37.17
N HIS A 8 15.00 16.87 37.32
CA HIS A 8 15.09 18.33 37.11
C HIS A 8 15.23 18.78 35.65
N LEU A 9 14.08 19.16 35.10
CA LEU A 9 13.91 20.08 33.97
C LEU A 9 14.61 21.41 34.25
N SER A 10 15.34 21.93 33.26
CA SER A 10 15.74 23.34 33.19
C SER A 10 15.54 23.85 31.77
N SER A 11 14.56 24.76 31.63
CA SER A 11 14.40 25.63 30.47
C SER A 11 15.48 26.70 30.47
N ARG A 12 16.03 27.05 29.31
CA ARG A 12 16.31 28.45 28.94
C ARG A 12 16.50 28.59 27.43
N LEU A 13 15.76 29.55 26.91
CA LEU A 13 15.79 30.11 25.57
C LEU A 13 17.19 30.60 25.19
N LEU A 14 17.58 30.40 23.93
CA LEU A 14 18.36 31.38 23.19
C LEU A 14 17.86 31.45 21.75
N THR A 15 17.25 32.60 21.49
CA THR A 15 16.78 33.14 20.22
C THR A 15 17.97 33.43 19.30
N GLN A 16 17.90 33.00 18.04
CA GLN A 16 18.45 33.78 16.91
C GLN A 16 17.87 33.30 15.57
N SER A 17 16.86 34.03 15.08
CA SER A 17 16.72 34.35 13.65
C SER A 17 17.91 35.24 13.24
N CYS A 18 18.35 35.42 12.00
CA CYS A 18 17.79 35.25 10.67
C CYS A 18 18.97 35.47 9.70
N VAL A 19 19.13 34.71 8.62
CA VAL A 19 19.58 35.28 7.34
C VAL A 19 18.83 34.57 6.21
N LEU A 20 17.87 35.30 5.65
CA LEU A 20 17.28 35.07 4.35
C LEU A 20 18.37 35.14 3.27
N ALA A 21 18.56 34.05 2.53
CA ALA A 21 19.07 34.12 1.16
C ALA A 21 17.87 33.87 0.24
N ALA A 22 17.43 34.94 -0.43
CA ALA A 22 16.42 34.92 -1.46
C ALA A 22 16.99 34.26 -2.73
N GLY A 23 16.27 33.27 -3.27
CA GLY A 23 16.51 32.77 -4.63
C GLY A 23 16.10 31.32 -4.83
N GLY A 24 15.07 31.10 -5.67
CA GLY A 24 14.83 29.81 -6.34
C GLY A 24 13.69 28.96 -5.76
N GLY A 25 12.61 28.85 -6.52
CA GLY A 25 11.43 28.06 -6.19
C GLY A 25 11.61 26.53 -6.22
N LEU A 26 10.61 25.84 -5.66
CA LEU A 26 10.16 24.47 -5.98
C LEU A 26 11.12 23.28 -5.78
N VAL A 27 12.25 23.42 -5.09
CA VAL A 27 13.18 22.27 -4.91
C VAL A 27 12.81 21.34 -3.74
N GLY A 28 11.95 21.74 -2.79
CA GLY A 28 11.69 20.93 -1.58
C GLY A 28 10.82 19.67 -1.77
N ALA A 29 9.77 19.73 -2.60
CA ALA A 29 8.84 18.61 -2.77
C ALA A 29 9.37 17.51 -3.70
N SER A 30 10.13 17.90 -4.73
CA SER A 30 10.63 16.99 -5.77
C SER A 30 11.69 16.00 -5.23
N TRP A 31 12.63 16.47 -4.39
CA TRP A 31 13.67 15.59 -3.83
C TRP A 31 13.13 14.58 -2.82
N GLY A 32 12.17 15.00 -1.96
CA GLY A 32 11.53 14.08 -1.01
C GLY A 32 10.83 12.92 -1.72
N THR A 33 10.03 13.21 -2.75
CA THR A 33 9.35 12.18 -3.55
C THR A 33 10.34 11.29 -4.31
N LEU A 34 11.42 11.84 -4.86
CA LEU A 34 12.45 11.05 -5.55
C LEU A 34 13.17 10.08 -4.61
N MET A 35 13.49 10.47 -3.37
CA MET A 35 14.09 9.56 -2.39
C MET A 35 13.11 8.45 -2.00
N SER A 36 11.84 8.78 -1.76
CA SER A 36 10.82 7.76 -1.44
C SER A 36 10.59 6.75 -2.58
N ARG A 37 10.75 7.17 -3.84
CA ARG A 37 10.70 6.25 -5.01
C ARG A 37 11.87 5.27 -5.06
N ALA A 38 13.09 5.73 -4.77
CA ALA A 38 14.24 4.84 -4.68
C ALA A 38 14.08 3.84 -3.53
N GLU A 39 13.65 4.32 -2.36
CA GLU A 39 13.33 3.47 -1.21
C GLU A 39 12.26 2.43 -1.53
N ALA A 40 11.22 2.78 -2.29
CA ALA A 40 10.19 1.83 -2.69
C ALA A 40 10.71 0.75 -3.65
N ARG A 41 11.67 1.06 -4.53
CA ARG A 41 12.32 0.04 -5.38
C ARG A 41 13.12 -0.93 -4.54
N ASP A 42 13.97 -0.44 -3.65
CA ASP A 42 14.78 -1.28 -2.76
C ASP A 42 13.89 -2.14 -1.86
N LEU A 43 12.81 -1.56 -1.32
CA LEU A 43 11.84 -2.29 -0.53
C LEU A 43 11.10 -3.34 -1.36
N SER A 44 10.76 -3.05 -2.62
CA SER A 44 10.11 -4.02 -3.51
C SER A 44 11.00 -5.24 -3.77
N GLU A 45 12.31 -5.08 -3.83
CA GLU A 45 13.26 -6.19 -4.01
C GLU A 45 13.27 -7.12 -2.80
N LYS A 46 13.21 -6.54 -1.60
CA LYS A 46 13.04 -7.31 -0.38
C LYS A 46 11.68 -8.01 -0.37
N ILE A 47 10.59 -7.34 -0.76
CA ILE A 47 9.26 -7.98 -0.84
C ILE A 47 9.27 -9.16 -1.81
N VAL A 48 9.84 -9.00 -3.01
CA VAL A 48 9.96 -10.08 -4.01
C VAL A 48 10.75 -11.26 -3.44
N THR A 49 11.89 -10.97 -2.80
CA THR A 49 12.74 -12.00 -2.17
C THR A 49 12.00 -12.73 -1.05
N TYR A 50 11.30 -11.98 -0.20
CA TYR A 50 10.48 -12.53 0.89
C TYR A 50 9.39 -13.46 0.36
N LEU A 51 8.64 -13.01 -0.65
CA LEU A 51 7.50 -13.74 -1.21
C LEU A 51 7.88 -14.94 -2.08
N SER A 52 9.11 -14.96 -2.60
CA SER A 52 9.62 -16.04 -3.47
C SER A 52 10.49 -17.04 -2.72
N GLY A 53 10.90 -16.73 -1.49
CA GLY A 53 11.81 -17.52 -0.68
C GLY A 53 11.14 -18.14 0.54
N THR A 54 11.90 -18.97 1.25
CA THR A 54 11.54 -19.46 2.58
C THR A 54 12.24 -18.58 3.62
N ILE A 55 11.64 -17.45 3.97
CA ILE A 55 12.16 -16.55 4.99
C ILE A 55 11.45 -16.84 6.32
N GLU A 56 12.21 -17.20 7.35
CA GLU A 56 11.67 -17.53 8.68
C GLU A 56 11.31 -16.29 9.51
N GLN A 57 11.92 -15.14 9.20
CA GLN A 57 11.64 -13.88 9.88
C GLN A 57 10.23 -13.38 9.56
N SER A 58 9.61 -12.67 10.49
CA SER A 58 8.37 -11.95 10.19
C SER A 58 8.58 -10.89 9.11
N PRO A 59 7.56 -10.55 8.31
CA PRO A 59 7.69 -9.54 7.25
C PRO A 59 8.20 -8.19 7.76
N SER A 60 7.69 -7.69 8.89
CA SER A 60 8.10 -6.40 9.47
C SER A 60 9.59 -6.38 9.82
N GLN A 61 10.09 -7.47 10.44
CA GLN A 61 11.51 -7.62 10.77
C GLN A 61 12.39 -7.71 9.52
N TYR A 62 12.02 -8.56 8.56
CA TYR A 62 12.81 -8.75 7.34
C TYR A 62 12.87 -7.48 6.49
N LEU A 63 11.74 -6.79 6.35
CA LEU A 63 11.65 -5.56 5.57
C LEU A 63 12.22 -4.35 6.31
N GLY A 64 12.41 -4.43 7.63
CA GLY A 64 12.85 -3.32 8.46
C GLY A 64 11.78 -2.22 8.57
N LEU A 65 10.51 -2.62 8.57
CA LEU A 65 9.36 -1.72 8.63
C LEU A 65 8.73 -1.74 10.02
N SER A 66 8.51 -0.56 10.59
CA SER A 66 7.71 -0.38 11.80
C SER A 66 6.22 -0.41 11.48
N ILE A 67 5.75 -1.50 10.87
CA ILE A 67 4.34 -1.77 10.57
C ILE A 67 3.91 -2.97 11.42
N GLU A 68 2.97 -2.75 12.32
CA GLU A 68 2.44 -3.79 13.21
C GLU A 68 1.57 -4.78 12.45
N ASP A 69 1.65 -6.05 12.86
CA ASP A 69 0.92 -7.19 12.28
C ASP A 69 1.02 -7.29 10.74
N LEU A 70 2.17 -6.91 10.20
CA LEU A 70 2.44 -6.98 8.77
C LEU A 70 2.46 -8.44 8.30
N PHE A 71 1.57 -8.76 7.36
CA PHE A 71 1.53 -10.04 6.66
C PHE A 71 1.63 -9.83 5.14
N LEU A 72 2.28 -10.75 4.43
CA LEU A 72 2.46 -10.74 2.99
C LEU A 72 2.31 -12.16 2.43
N ALA A 73 1.58 -12.31 1.33
CA ALA A 73 1.50 -13.56 0.56
C ALA A 73 1.43 -13.28 -0.95
N CYS A 74 2.10 -14.11 -1.76
CA CYS A 74 1.91 -14.17 -3.21
C CYS A 74 1.04 -15.39 -3.54
N ASN A 75 0.13 -15.25 -4.49
CA ASN A 75 -0.87 -16.27 -4.85
C ASN A 75 -1.61 -16.83 -3.61
N PRO A 76 -2.28 -16.00 -2.79
CA PRO A 76 -3.03 -16.51 -1.65
C PRO A 76 -4.12 -17.47 -2.12
N GLU A 77 -4.29 -18.59 -1.41
CA GLU A 77 -5.42 -19.48 -1.63
C GLU A 77 -6.72 -18.76 -1.23
N PRO A 78 -7.83 -18.88 -1.99
CA PRO A 78 -9.08 -18.20 -1.66
C PRO A 78 -9.55 -18.46 -0.23
N GLU A 79 -9.37 -19.66 0.29
CA GLU A 79 -9.79 -20.07 1.63
C GLU A 79 -9.00 -19.36 2.75
N SER A 80 -7.79 -18.86 2.44
CA SER A 80 -6.96 -18.09 3.38
C SER A 80 -7.44 -16.63 3.52
N LEU A 81 -8.27 -16.15 2.61
CA LEU A 81 -8.78 -14.77 2.63
C LEU A 81 -10.00 -14.70 3.55
N PRO A 82 -10.05 -13.76 4.52
CA PRO A 82 -11.06 -13.78 5.57
C PRO A 82 -12.46 -13.38 5.10
N ALA A 83 -12.57 -12.56 4.05
CA ALA A 83 -13.81 -11.94 3.62
C ALA A 83 -14.26 -12.41 2.23
N GLU A 84 -15.57 -12.53 2.02
CA GLU A 84 -16.17 -12.93 0.74
C GLU A 84 -15.78 -11.97 -0.40
N GLN A 85 -15.64 -10.67 -0.12
CA GLN A 85 -15.24 -9.67 -1.10
C GLN A 85 -13.82 -9.93 -1.64
N LEU A 86 -12.87 -10.31 -0.79
CA LEU A 86 -11.53 -10.69 -1.24
C LEU A 86 -11.59 -11.97 -2.08
N ARG A 87 -12.31 -12.99 -1.59
CA ARG A 87 -12.45 -14.29 -2.26
C ARG A 87 -13.07 -14.16 -3.64
N SER A 88 -14.19 -13.45 -3.73
CA SER A 88 -14.93 -13.27 -4.99
C SER A 88 -14.12 -12.51 -6.04
N VAL A 89 -13.38 -11.46 -5.65
CA VAL A 89 -12.55 -10.70 -6.59
C VAL A 89 -11.33 -11.52 -7.04
N LEU A 90 -10.69 -12.29 -6.15
CA LEU A 90 -9.64 -13.23 -6.54
C LEU A 90 -10.16 -14.28 -7.53
N GLN A 91 -11.30 -14.90 -7.23
CA GLN A 91 -11.91 -15.91 -8.10
C GLN A 91 -12.27 -15.34 -9.47
N PHE A 92 -12.82 -14.12 -9.52
CA PHE A 92 -13.06 -13.41 -10.78
C PHE A 92 -11.76 -13.28 -11.59
N TRP A 93 -10.71 -12.73 -10.98
CA TRP A 93 -9.41 -12.53 -11.63
C TRP A 93 -8.78 -13.84 -12.13
N SER A 94 -8.89 -14.91 -11.35
CA SER A 94 -8.34 -16.22 -11.70
C SER A 94 -8.98 -16.83 -12.94
N ARG A 95 -10.25 -16.53 -13.23
CA ARG A 95 -10.99 -17.03 -14.41
C ARG A 95 -10.71 -16.26 -15.70
N LEU A 96 -10.12 -15.07 -15.61
CA LEU A 96 -9.80 -14.26 -16.79
C LEU A 96 -8.72 -14.94 -17.65
N PRO A 97 -8.81 -14.85 -18.99
CA PRO A 97 -7.77 -15.35 -19.89
C PRO A 97 -6.47 -14.58 -19.67
N LYS A 98 -5.33 -15.30 -19.65
CA LYS A 98 -4.02 -14.76 -19.30
C LYS A 98 -3.03 -14.87 -20.45
N VAL A 99 -2.21 -13.83 -20.61
CA VAL A 99 -1.00 -13.83 -21.43
C VAL A 99 0.18 -13.64 -20.47
N ASP A 100 1.14 -14.56 -20.49
CA ASP A 100 2.30 -14.55 -19.59
C ASP A 100 1.93 -14.43 -18.09
N GLY A 101 0.88 -15.14 -17.68
CA GLY A 101 0.40 -15.16 -16.29
C GLY A 101 -0.46 -13.97 -15.86
N VAL A 102 -0.66 -12.97 -16.72
CA VAL A 102 -1.42 -11.75 -16.42
C VAL A 102 -2.71 -11.73 -17.25
N PRO A 103 -3.88 -11.43 -16.65
CA PRO A 103 -5.11 -11.23 -17.41
C PRO A 103 -4.98 -10.19 -18.50
N ASP A 104 -5.37 -10.57 -19.72
CA ASP A 104 -5.33 -9.70 -20.90
C ASP A 104 -6.61 -8.84 -20.99
N ILE A 105 -6.85 -8.08 -19.92
CA ILE A 105 -7.97 -7.16 -19.79
C ILE A 105 -7.59 -6.02 -18.85
N VAL A 106 -7.92 -4.79 -19.26
CA VAL A 106 -7.67 -3.57 -18.45
C VAL A 106 -8.95 -2.87 -18.01
N LYS A 107 -10.11 -3.28 -18.54
CA LYS A 107 -11.43 -2.73 -18.21
C LYS A 107 -12.25 -3.80 -17.50
N ILE A 108 -12.68 -3.51 -16.27
CA ILE A 108 -13.54 -4.38 -15.48
C ILE A 108 -14.93 -3.74 -15.46
N THR A 109 -15.99 -4.53 -15.69
CA THR A 109 -17.35 -4.02 -15.55
C THR A 109 -17.80 -4.16 -14.09
N PRO A 110 -18.57 -3.20 -13.54
CA PRO A 110 -19.02 -3.27 -12.15
C PRO A 110 -19.80 -4.56 -11.82
N GLU A 111 -20.50 -5.11 -12.80
CA GLU A 111 -21.29 -6.34 -12.69
C GLU A 111 -20.44 -7.56 -12.33
N ASP A 112 -19.21 -7.61 -12.84
CA ASP A 112 -18.27 -8.72 -12.64
C ASP A 112 -17.79 -8.85 -11.18
N VAL A 113 -17.82 -7.74 -10.44
CA VAL A 113 -17.20 -7.59 -9.11
C VAL A 113 -18.16 -6.97 -8.09
N ARG A 114 -19.46 -7.18 -8.29
CA ARG A 114 -20.55 -6.54 -7.53
C ARG A 114 -20.40 -6.63 -6.01
N SER A 115 -19.99 -7.79 -5.49
CA SER A 115 -19.82 -8.05 -4.06
C SER A 115 -18.81 -7.11 -3.39
N ALA A 116 -17.85 -6.59 -4.16
CA ALA A 116 -16.72 -5.82 -3.64
C ALA A 116 -16.73 -4.34 -4.05
N LEU A 117 -17.68 -3.85 -4.86
CA LEU A 117 -17.62 -2.54 -5.53
C LEU A 117 -17.22 -1.35 -4.65
N GLY A 118 -17.75 -1.25 -3.43
CA GLY A 118 -17.41 -0.17 -2.50
C GLY A 118 -15.98 -0.24 -1.96
N TYR A 119 -15.31 -1.38 -2.11
CA TYR A 119 -13.98 -1.72 -1.61
C TYR A 119 -12.96 -1.96 -2.72
N LEU A 120 -13.28 -1.57 -3.95
CA LEU A 120 -12.33 -1.68 -5.06
C LEU A 120 -11.53 -0.39 -5.22
N ILE A 121 -10.30 -0.55 -5.67
CA ILE A 121 -9.43 0.51 -6.14
C ILE A 121 -8.91 0.07 -7.51
N LEU A 122 -8.93 0.98 -8.49
CA LEU A 122 -8.20 0.79 -9.74
C LEU A 122 -6.97 1.68 -9.74
N ILE A 123 -5.83 1.10 -10.08
CA ILE A 123 -4.54 1.79 -10.08
C ILE A 123 -3.92 1.68 -11.46
N ASP A 124 -3.76 2.81 -12.12
CA ASP A 124 -3.03 2.91 -13.38
C ASP A 124 -1.53 3.03 -13.11
N ILE A 125 -0.76 2.33 -13.94
CA ILE A 125 0.68 2.50 -13.97
C ILE A 125 0.97 3.69 -14.89
N ASP A 126 1.56 4.74 -14.31
CA ASP A 126 2.03 5.92 -15.03
C ASP A 126 3.51 5.72 -15.37
N GLU A 127 3.75 5.12 -16.54
CA GLU A 127 5.10 4.76 -17.01
C GLU A 127 5.98 6.00 -17.23
N GLU A 128 5.38 7.12 -17.66
CA GLU A 128 6.11 8.36 -17.92
C GLU A 128 6.67 8.96 -16.64
N ASN A 129 5.88 8.89 -15.56
CA ASN A 129 6.26 9.46 -14.27
C ASN A 129 6.81 8.43 -13.27
N GLU A 130 6.92 7.16 -13.66
CA GLU A 130 7.25 6.03 -12.78
C GLU A 130 6.40 6.04 -11.49
N ASP A 131 5.09 6.18 -11.67
CA ASP A 131 4.13 6.40 -10.58
C ASP A 131 2.92 5.46 -10.70
N PHE A 132 2.10 5.47 -9.65
CA PHE A 132 0.86 4.71 -9.56
C PHE A 132 -0.29 5.67 -9.26
N ARG A 133 -1.25 5.76 -10.18
CA ARG A 133 -2.38 6.71 -10.06
C ARG A 133 -3.67 5.98 -9.74
N TYR A 134 -4.39 6.48 -8.75
CA TYR A 134 -5.69 5.94 -8.37
C TYR A 134 -6.75 6.37 -9.39
N ALA A 135 -7.05 5.52 -10.37
CA ALA A 135 -8.09 5.78 -11.38
C ALA A 135 -9.51 5.69 -10.79
N LEU A 136 -9.69 4.86 -9.76
CA LEU A 136 -10.91 4.74 -8.99
C LEU A 136 -10.57 4.41 -7.55
N TYR A 137 -11.26 5.05 -6.60
CA TYR A 137 -11.16 4.76 -5.19
C TYR A 137 -12.55 4.44 -4.62
N GLY A 138 -12.70 3.25 -4.04
CA GLY A 138 -13.99 2.74 -3.60
C GLY A 138 -14.64 3.60 -2.53
N SER A 139 -15.94 3.85 -2.65
CA SER A 139 -16.68 4.75 -1.78
C SER A 139 -16.71 4.31 -0.30
N ARG A 140 -16.71 3.00 -0.02
CA ARG A 140 -16.64 2.50 1.36
C ARG A 140 -15.23 2.62 1.94
N ILE A 141 -14.19 2.56 1.09
CA ILE A 141 -12.82 2.85 1.54
C ILE A 141 -12.72 4.33 1.91
N ALA A 142 -13.15 5.22 1.01
CA ALA A 142 -13.14 6.66 1.24
C ALA A 142 -13.88 7.07 2.51
N ALA A 143 -15.05 6.46 2.76
CA ALA A 143 -15.84 6.71 3.97
C ALA A 143 -15.09 6.31 5.26
N VAL A 144 -14.27 5.26 5.22
CA VAL A 144 -13.52 4.76 6.39
C VAL A 144 -12.19 5.50 6.55
N SER A 145 -11.50 5.81 5.45
CA SER A 145 -10.22 6.55 5.48
C SER A 145 -10.40 8.04 5.74
N GLY A 146 -11.58 8.60 5.45
CA GLY A 146 -11.87 10.03 5.56
C GLY A 146 -11.38 10.87 4.38
N PHE A 147 -10.87 10.23 3.31
CA PHE A 147 -10.37 10.90 2.11
C PHE A 147 -10.57 10.05 0.85
N ASP A 148 -10.62 10.69 -0.31
CA ASP A 148 -10.70 10.05 -1.62
C ASP A 148 -9.40 10.30 -2.40
N MET A 149 -8.77 9.24 -2.89
CA MET A 149 -7.52 9.32 -3.67
C MET A 149 -7.75 9.36 -5.18
N THR A 150 -8.98 9.30 -5.66
CA THR A 150 -9.29 9.29 -7.10
C THR A 150 -8.62 10.46 -7.82
N GLY A 151 -7.87 10.15 -8.88
CA GLY A 151 -7.09 11.09 -9.68
C GLY A 151 -5.68 11.39 -9.16
N ARG A 152 -5.34 10.97 -7.92
CA ARG A 152 -4.05 11.27 -7.26
C ARG A 152 -3.03 10.15 -7.45
N GLY A 153 -1.75 10.49 -7.31
CA GLY A 153 -0.63 9.54 -7.26
C GLY A 153 -0.45 8.88 -5.88
N VAL A 154 0.29 7.78 -5.80
CA VAL A 154 0.57 7.08 -4.53
C VAL A 154 1.34 7.95 -3.54
N TRP A 155 2.20 8.83 -4.03
CA TRP A 155 3.00 9.77 -3.22
C TRP A 155 2.22 10.96 -2.69
N GLU A 156 1.00 11.17 -3.18
CA GLU A 156 0.11 12.23 -2.70
C GLU A 156 -0.77 11.77 -1.52
N LEU A 157 -0.68 10.50 -1.12
CA LEU A 157 -1.47 9.94 -0.03
C LEU A 157 -1.17 10.66 1.28
N GLU A 158 -2.17 11.12 2.02
CA GLU A 158 -1.97 11.80 3.31
C GLU A 158 -1.73 10.76 4.43
N SER A 159 -0.55 10.15 4.44
CA SER A 159 -0.12 9.12 5.40
C SER A 159 1.36 9.28 5.75
N THR A 160 1.89 8.39 6.60
CA THR A 160 3.33 8.35 6.88
C THR A 160 4.10 7.94 5.64
N THR A 161 5.32 8.46 5.48
CA THR A 161 6.23 8.08 4.38
C THR A 161 6.43 6.56 4.32
N THR A 162 6.50 5.89 5.47
CA THR A 162 6.63 4.42 5.54
C THR A 162 5.47 3.69 4.85
N ILE A 163 4.22 4.12 5.06
CA ILE A 163 3.05 3.48 4.45
C ILE A 163 2.95 3.78 2.95
N GLN A 164 3.25 5.02 2.54
CA GLN A 164 3.33 5.40 1.13
C GLN A 164 4.36 4.54 0.38
N THR A 165 5.59 4.48 0.90
CA THR A 165 6.69 3.68 0.35
C THR A 165 6.34 2.20 0.31
N PHE A 166 5.71 1.67 1.37
CA PHE A 166 5.25 0.28 1.41
C PHE A 166 4.19 -0.03 0.33
N PHE A 167 3.20 0.85 0.13
CA PHE A 167 2.19 0.63 -0.92
C PHE A 167 2.80 0.68 -2.32
N ALA A 168 3.67 1.67 -2.60
CA ALA A 168 4.39 1.74 -3.88
C ALA A 168 5.25 0.47 -4.10
N ALA A 169 5.97 0.03 -3.07
CA ALA A 169 6.79 -1.18 -3.13
C ALA A 169 5.97 -2.45 -3.40
N CYS A 170 4.75 -2.55 -2.84
CA CYS A 170 3.84 -3.66 -3.11
C CYS A 170 3.37 -3.69 -4.57
N TYR A 171 3.09 -2.52 -5.18
CA TYR A 171 2.71 -2.47 -6.60
C TYR A 171 3.88 -2.86 -7.51
N ILE A 172 5.09 -2.37 -7.22
CA ILE A 172 6.30 -2.76 -7.96
C ILE A 172 6.56 -4.27 -7.80
N ALA A 173 6.43 -4.82 -6.59
CA ALA A 173 6.60 -6.24 -6.33
C ALA A 173 5.56 -7.08 -7.08
N ALA A 174 4.28 -6.68 -7.08
CA ALA A 174 3.23 -7.36 -7.83
C ALA A 174 3.49 -7.30 -9.35
N GLN A 175 4.03 -6.19 -9.86
CA GLN A 175 4.43 -6.06 -11.26
C GLN A 175 5.54 -7.05 -11.63
N ARG A 176 6.54 -7.22 -10.75
CA ARG A 176 7.69 -8.14 -10.93
C ARG A 176 7.29 -9.60 -10.80
N LEU A 177 6.51 -9.94 -9.77
CA LEU A 177 6.07 -11.30 -9.49
C LEU A 177 4.99 -11.80 -10.47
N ARG A 178 4.23 -10.88 -11.05
CA ARG A 178 3.12 -11.18 -11.98
C ARG A 178 2.06 -12.11 -11.35
N CYS A 179 1.92 -12.04 -10.03
CA CYS A 179 0.97 -12.81 -9.23
C CYS A 179 0.04 -11.87 -8.43
N PRO A 180 -1.13 -12.34 -8.00
CA PRO A 180 -1.86 -11.77 -6.87
C PRO A 180 -0.95 -11.59 -5.65
N VAL A 181 -0.92 -10.39 -5.08
CA VAL A 181 -0.21 -10.09 -3.83
C VAL A 181 -1.22 -9.67 -2.79
N TYR A 182 -1.18 -10.29 -1.62
CA TYR A 182 -2.06 -10.00 -0.50
C TYR A 182 -1.26 -9.52 0.70
N THR A 183 -1.74 -8.44 1.32
CA THR A 183 -1.09 -7.83 2.47
C THR A 183 -2.10 -7.53 3.58
N ILE A 184 -1.63 -7.62 4.82
CA ILE A 184 -2.35 -7.17 6.02
C ILE A 184 -1.44 -6.20 6.76
N HIS A 185 -1.98 -5.10 7.26
CA HIS A 185 -1.29 -4.22 8.20
C HIS A 185 -2.30 -3.64 9.19
N GLU A 186 -1.89 -3.43 10.45
CA GLU A 186 -2.75 -2.75 11.42
C GLU A 186 -3.03 -1.32 10.96
N ALA A 187 -4.26 -0.85 11.15
CA ALA A 187 -4.55 0.55 10.94
C ALA A 187 -3.89 1.37 12.08
N PRO A 188 -3.46 2.62 11.83
CA PRO A 188 -2.96 3.48 12.90
C PRO A 188 -3.97 3.55 14.06
N PRO A 189 -3.52 3.64 15.34
CA PRO A 189 -4.41 3.61 16.51
C PRO A 189 -5.55 4.64 16.54
N ALA A 190 -5.44 5.70 15.72
CA ALA A 190 -6.44 6.74 15.55
C ALA A 190 -7.67 6.32 14.71
N ILE A 191 -7.64 5.14 14.06
CA ILE A 191 -8.72 4.62 13.21
C ILE A 191 -9.38 3.44 13.93
N THR A 192 -10.72 3.36 13.92
CA THR A 192 -11.50 2.29 14.59
C THR A 192 -11.37 0.90 13.92
N VAL A 193 -10.63 0.82 12.82
CA VAL A 193 -10.33 -0.40 12.06
C VAL A 193 -9.20 -1.14 12.78
N SER A 194 -9.29 -2.47 12.86
CA SER A 194 -8.17 -3.28 13.34
C SER A 194 -7.11 -3.41 12.26
N HIS A 195 -7.48 -3.94 11.09
CA HIS A 195 -6.53 -4.24 10.03
C HIS A 195 -7.05 -3.83 8.67
N TRP A 196 -6.14 -3.42 7.79
CA TRP A 196 -6.40 -3.28 6.37
C TRP A 196 -5.92 -4.51 5.63
N HIS A 197 -6.87 -5.17 4.96
CA HIS A 197 -6.62 -6.32 4.10
C HIS A 197 -6.62 -5.84 2.66
N ARG A 198 -5.48 -5.97 1.98
CA ARG A 198 -5.29 -5.49 0.62
C ARG A 198 -4.91 -6.64 -0.29
N LEU A 199 -5.75 -6.94 -1.27
CA LEU A 199 -5.47 -7.88 -2.35
C LEU A 199 -5.20 -7.11 -3.64
N ILE A 200 -4.00 -7.22 -4.19
CA ILE A 200 -3.51 -6.56 -5.40
C ILE A 200 -3.49 -7.58 -6.54
N LEU A 201 -4.18 -7.28 -7.63
CA LEU A 201 -4.35 -8.18 -8.76
C LEU A 201 -3.89 -7.50 -10.06
N PRO A 202 -2.83 -8.01 -10.73
CA PRO A 202 -2.30 -7.39 -11.93
C PRO A 202 -3.25 -7.56 -13.11
N LEU A 203 -3.47 -6.50 -13.88
CA LEU A 203 -4.27 -6.46 -15.10
C LEU A 203 -3.40 -5.94 -16.23
N GLY A 204 -3.53 -6.52 -17.41
CA GLY A 204 -2.61 -6.25 -18.51
C GLY A 204 -3.25 -6.18 -19.88
N LEU A 205 -2.39 -5.82 -20.84
CA LEU A 205 -2.68 -5.84 -22.26
C LEU A 205 -1.48 -6.49 -22.96
N LYS A 206 -1.70 -7.55 -23.72
CA LYS A 206 -0.66 -8.32 -24.44
C LYS A 206 0.48 -8.78 -23.53
N GLY A 207 0.15 -9.24 -22.31
CA GLY A 207 1.13 -9.72 -21.32
C GLY A 207 1.85 -8.61 -20.55
N GLU A 208 1.63 -7.34 -20.89
CA GLU A 208 2.19 -6.22 -20.14
C GLU A 208 1.20 -5.76 -19.07
N ILE A 209 1.65 -5.63 -17.82
CA ILE A 209 0.80 -5.13 -16.73
C ILE A 209 0.65 -3.63 -16.91
N LYS A 210 -0.60 -3.16 -17.01
CA LYS A 210 -0.93 -1.74 -17.20
C LYS A 210 -1.74 -1.15 -16.05
N ARG A 211 -2.37 -2.02 -15.24
CA ARG A 211 -3.28 -1.63 -14.18
C ARG A 211 -3.27 -2.66 -13.05
N PHE A 212 -3.66 -2.25 -11.86
CA PHE A 212 -4.04 -3.16 -10.78
C PHE A 212 -5.52 -3.02 -10.45
N LEU A 213 -6.19 -4.15 -10.29
CA LEU A 213 -7.45 -4.24 -9.55
C LEU A 213 -7.09 -4.56 -8.10
N VAL A 214 -7.45 -3.68 -7.18
CA VAL A 214 -7.15 -3.86 -5.76
C VAL A 214 -8.46 -3.95 -4.98
N CYS A 215 -8.62 -4.99 -4.17
CA CYS A 215 -9.68 -5.05 -3.16
C CYS A 215 -9.06 -4.68 -1.81
N ASN A 216 -9.55 -3.60 -1.20
CA ASN A 216 -9.02 -3.04 0.04
C ASN A 216 -10.13 -2.98 1.10
N LEU A 217 -10.04 -3.87 2.09
CA LEU A 217 -11.07 -4.05 3.11
C LEU A 217 -10.57 -3.63 4.51
N PRO A 218 -11.31 -2.77 5.20
CA PRO A 218 -11.12 -2.59 6.63
C PRO A 218 -11.79 -3.73 7.40
N ILE A 219 -11.07 -4.35 8.33
CA ILE A 219 -11.62 -5.31 9.29
C ILE A 219 -11.68 -4.64 10.67
N PHE A 220 -12.86 -4.52 11.26
CA PHE A 220 -13.07 -3.86 12.56
C PHE A 220 -12.92 -4.85 13.71
N LYS A 221 -12.43 -4.42 14.88
CA LYS A 221 -12.36 -5.28 16.08
C LYS A 221 -13.79 -5.72 16.47
N GLY A 222 -14.06 -7.02 16.44
CA GLY A 222 -15.30 -7.61 16.95
C GLY A 222 -16.39 -7.96 15.92
N GLU A 223 -16.17 -7.73 14.62
CA GLU A 223 -17.12 -8.13 13.57
C GLU A 223 -16.61 -9.33 12.78
N VAL A 224 -16.95 -10.53 13.25
CA VAL A 224 -17.27 -11.66 12.37
C VAL A 224 -18.79 -11.69 12.32
N ARG A 225 -19.38 -11.20 11.22
CA ARG A 225 -20.78 -11.46 10.89
C ARG A 225 -20.91 -11.83 9.44
#